data_AF-A0AAD7JTM2-F1
#
_entry.id   AF-A0AAD7JTM2-F1
#
_cell.length_a   1.000
_cell.length_b   1.000
_cell.length_c   1.000
_cell.angle_alpha   90.00
_cell.angle_beta   90.00
_cell.angle_gamma   90.00
#
_symmetry.space_group_name_H-M   'P 1'
#
loop_
_entity.id
_entity.type
_entity.pdbx_description
1 polymer ?
#
loop_
_entity_poly.entity_id
_entity_poly.type
_entity_poly.pdbx_seq_one_letter_code
_entity_poly.pdbx_strand_id
1 'polypeptide(L)'
;MGKKSKVIAESHFRLVHPAAFASPIVDTHTHLASTFEAYRHKYPAGDYTTVYDFVRGLYVPAGVKEIVDVWCEAPVRQLWREFADSALTDEDRRDKWGGLGYWFVMGVHPHEAKLYTDAVEADIIEAMGHPRCVGWGEMGLDYHYDNSPRPVQQEVFARQLRCAVRLNKPLTIHTREADEDTERILKAEVPKDHKIHIHCFTDSPAFAQRLLDWFPNLYIGITGVITYSSNTDTSTTVRNMFAPSSSTPPRLRIVLETDAPYMVPAPIYNAPALATPEAKGKKLPLCHSGMVPWTAGFVADLLPPAEGEDVGWDAARVMSVARENARAVYGV
;
A
#
# COMPACT_ATOMS: atom_id res chain seq x y z
N MET A 1 9.95 -36.37 -20.42
CA MET A 1 9.28 -35.08 -20.66
C MET A 1 9.23 -34.31 -19.35
N GLY A 2 10.12 -33.35 -19.15
CA GLY A 2 10.15 -32.56 -17.91
C GLY A 2 8.87 -31.74 -17.77
N LYS A 3 8.27 -31.71 -16.58
CA LYS A 3 7.17 -30.79 -16.26
C LYS A 3 7.63 -29.37 -16.62
N LYS A 4 7.04 -28.75 -17.65
CA LYS A 4 7.29 -27.34 -17.96
C LYS A 4 7.05 -26.54 -16.68
N SER A 5 8.03 -25.73 -16.28
CA SER A 5 7.89 -24.84 -15.11
C SER A 5 6.62 -24.02 -15.28
N LYS A 6 5.75 -24.05 -14.26
CA LYS A 6 4.54 -23.20 -14.21
C LYS A 6 4.89 -21.74 -13.94
N VAL A 7 6.12 -21.45 -13.51
CA VAL A 7 6.58 -20.10 -13.20
C VAL A 7 6.95 -19.39 -14.50
N ILE A 8 6.41 -18.19 -14.67
CA ILE A 8 6.77 -17.31 -15.78
C ILE A 8 8.25 -16.91 -15.67
N ALA A 9 8.93 -16.71 -16.80
CA ALA A 9 10.35 -16.34 -16.78
C ALA A 9 10.55 -14.99 -16.09
N GLU A 10 11.69 -14.81 -15.43
CA GLU A 10 12.01 -13.58 -14.70
C GLU A 10 11.98 -12.34 -15.61
N SER A 11 12.38 -12.47 -16.88
CA SER A 11 12.34 -11.36 -17.84
C SER A 11 10.94 -10.77 -18.03
N HIS A 12 9.89 -11.58 -17.90
CA HIS A 12 8.50 -11.13 -17.95
C HIS A 12 8.05 -10.43 -16.66
N PHE A 13 8.73 -10.71 -15.55
CA PHE A 13 8.48 -10.09 -14.24
C PHE A 13 9.00 -8.65 -14.18
N ARG A 14 9.95 -8.26 -15.05
CA ARG A 14 10.50 -6.90 -15.08
C ARG A 14 9.49 -5.83 -15.49
N LEU A 15 8.49 -6.25 -16.27
CA LEU A 15 7.47 -5.41 -16.90
C LEU A 15 8.09 -4.35 -17.84
N VAL A 16 7.41 -4.08 -18.96
CA VAL A 16 7.73 -2.94 -19.81
C VAL A 16 6.58 -1.97 -19.68
N HIS A 17 6.85 -0.79 -19.13
CA HIS A 17 5.83 0.23 -18.91
C HIS A 17 5.41 0.88 -20.22
N PRO A 18 4.10 0.92 -20.53
CA PRO A 18 3.56 1.83 -21.52
C PRO A 18 4.03 3.28 -21.29
N ALA A 19 4.30 4.00 -22.38
CA ALA A 19 4.69 5.42 -22.31
C ALA A 19 3.64 6.29 -21.57
N ALA A 20 2.38 5.88 -21.57
CA ALA A 20 1.28 6.51 -20.82
C ALA A 20 1.49 6.50 -19.28
N PHE A 21 2.42 5.70 -18.77
CA PHE A 21 2.73 5.60 -17.34
C PHE A 21 4.00 6.37 -16.94
N ALA A 22 4.46 7.34 -17.74
CA ALA A 22 5.69 8.11 -17.47
C ALA A 22 5.64 9.00 -16.19
N SER A 23 4.60 8.89 -15.37
CA SER A 23 4.45 9.60 -14.11
C SER A 23 5.21 8.87 -12.99
N PRO A 24 5.99 9.57 -12.14
CA PRO A 24 6.60 8.97 -10.94
C PRO A 24 5.62 8.12 -10.12
N ILE A 25 6.02 6.90 -9.76
CA ILE A 25 5.22 6.01 -8.90
C ILE A 25 5.60 6.27 -7.43
N VAL A 26 4.58 6.43 -6.59
CA VAL A 26 4.68 6.35 -5.13
C VAL A 26 3.79 5.18 -4.70
N ASP A 27 4.38 4.21 -4.02
CA ASP A 27 3.67 3.05 -3.47
C ASP A 27 3.54 3.22 -1.96
N THR A 28 2.36 3.59 -1.47
CA THR A 28 2.15 3.94 -0.06
C THR A 28 2.00 2.74 0.87
N HIS A 29 2.05 1.51 0.33
CA HIS A 29 2.00 0.30 1.14
C HIS A 29 2.55 -0.91 0.38
N THR A 30 3.69 -1.40 0.84
CA THR A 30 4.36 -2.59 0.32
C THR A 30 5.11 -3.30 1.44
N HIS A 31 5.24 -4.62 1.38
CA HIS A 31 6.11 -5.38 2.26
C HIS A 31 7.37 -5.76 1.50
N LEU A 32 8.36 -4.87 1.46
CA LEU A 32 9.54 -5.01 0.61
C LEU A 32 10.36 -6.27 0.98
N ALA A 33 10.58 -6.51 2.26
CA ALA A 33 11.32 -7.69 2.73
C ALA A 33 10.63 -8.98 2.29
N SER A 34 9.33 -9.10 2.56
CA SER A 34 8.50 -10.24 2.16
C SER A 34 8.44 -10.40 0.64
N THR A 35 8.38 -9.30 -0.11
CA THR A 35 8.40 -9.29 -1.58
C THR A 35 9.72 -9.83 -2.11
N PHE A 36 10.84 -9.39 -1.56
CA PHE A 36 12.16 -9.85 -1.97
C PHE A 36 12.38 -11.33 -1.60
N GLU A 37 11.98 -11.76 -0.41
CA GLU A 37 12.00 -13.18 -0.01
C GLU A 37 11.16 -14.05 -0.95
N ALA A 38 9.95 -13.62 -1.29
CA ALA A 38 9.09 -14.30 -2.25
C ALA A 38 9.74 -14.38 -3.64
N TYR A 39 10.36 -13.30 -4.12
CA TYR A 39 11.12 -13.29 -5.37
C TYR A 39 12.26 -14.32 -5.34
N ARG A 40 13.10 -14.33 -4.30
CA ARG A 40 14.23 -15.28 -4.18
C ARG A 40 13.76 -16.73 -4.12
N HIS A 41 12.60 -16.99 -3.50
CA HIS A 41 12.00 -18.32 -3.48
C HIS A 41 11.51 -18.76 -4.88
N LYS A 42 10.90 -17.84 -5.64
CA LYS A 42 10.36 -18.13 -6.98
C LYS A 42 11.43 -18.19 -8.06
N TYR A 43 12.50 -17.42 -7.88
CA TYR A 43 13.65 -17.32 -8.79
C TYR A 43 14.97 -17.55 -8.04
N PRO A 44 15.29 -18.81 -7.66
CA PRO A 44 16.52 -19.10 -6.91
C PRO A 44 17.81 -18.70 -7.64
N ALA A 45 17.79 -18.82 -8.97
CA ALA A 45 18.85 -18.40 -9.88
C ALA A 45 18.54 -17.05 -10.56
N GLY A 46 17.64 -16.25 -9.98
CA GLY A 46 17.28 -14.94 -10.51
C GLY A 46 18.40 -13.92 -10.37
N ASP A 47 18.32 -12.87 -11.20
CA ASP A 47 19.39 -11.89 -11.38
C ASP A 47 19.65 -11.00 -10.16
N TYR A 48 18.69 -10.91 -9.22
CA TYR A 48 18.82 -10.09 -8.01
C TYR A 48 19.14 -10.94 -6.78
N THR A 49 20.27 -10.67 -6.14
CA THR A 49 20.76 -11.42 -4.97
C THR A 49 20.62 -10.65 -3.66
N THR A 50 20.46 -9.33 -3.72
CA THR A 50 20.16 -8.46 -2.57
C THR A 50 18.88 -7.65 -2.82
N VAL A 51 18.24 -7.16 -1.76
CA VAL A 51 17.08 -6.26 -1.86
C VAL A 51 17.42 -4.97 -2.62
N TYR A 52 18.64 -4.47 -2.47
CA TYR A 52 19.14 -3.29 -3.16
C TYR A 52 19.26 -3.52 -4.66
N ASP A 53 19.78 -4.68 -5.09
CA ASP A 53 19.83 -5.05 -6.51
C ASP A 53 18.42 -5.22 -7.09
N PHE A 54 17.52 -5.82 -6.31
CA PHE A 54 16.12 -5.98 -6.68
C PHE A 54 15.44 -4.63 -6.91
N VAL A 55 15.58 -3.67 -5.98
CA VAL A 55 15.02 -2.33 -6.13
C VAL A 55 15.66 -1.58 -7.32
N ARG A 56 16.99 -1.56 -7.42
CA ARG A 56 17.69 -0.86 -8.52
C ARG A 56 17.38 -1.47 -9.88
N GLY A 57 17.19 -2.77 -9.95
CA GLY A 57 16.96 -3.50 -11.19
C GLY A 57 15.50 -3.58 -11.62
N LEU A 58 14.56 -3.50 -10.68
CA LEU A 58 13.13 -3.67 -10.95
C LEU A 58 12.31 -2.40 -10.73
N TYR A 59 12.57 -1.66 -9.65
CA TYR A 59 11.72 -0.54 -9.24
C TYR A 59 12.15 0.77 -9.87
N VAL A 60 13.46 1.06 -9.85
CA VAL A 60 13.99 2.29 -10.46
C VAL A 60 13.71 2.38 -11.96
N PRO A 61 13.92 1.31 -12.77
CA PRO A 61 13.60 1.35 -14.20
C PRO A 61 12.09 1.41 -14.47
N ALA A 62 11.27 0.91 -13.54
CA ALA A 62 9.81 1.01 -13.58
C ALA A 62 9.28 2.42 -13.24
N GLY A 63 10.14 3.33 -12.77
CA GLY A 63 9.75 4.69 -12.40
C GLY A 63 9.23 4.83 -10.97
N VAL A 64 9.46 3.83 -10.11
CA VAL A 64 9.19 3.93 -8.67
C VAL A 64 10.16 4.93 -8.05
N LYS A 65 9.60 5.97 -7.47
CA LYS A 65 10.37 7.04 -6.80
C LYS A 65 10.35 6.90 -5.31
N GLU A 66 9.21 6.55 -4.72
CA GLU A 66 9.09 6.42 -3.28
C GLU A 66 8.24 5.22 -2.92
N ILE A 67 8.60 4.56 -1.82
CA ILE A 67 7.79 3.50 -1.22
C ILE A 67 7.65 3.77 0.28
N VAL A 68 6.52 3.31 0.84
CA VAL A 68 6.32 3.18 2.27
C VAL A 68 6.25 1.69 2.59
N ASP A 69 7.35 1.18 3.13
CA ASP A 69 7.51 -0.21 3.56
C ASP A 69 6.79 -0.46 4.90
N VAL A 70 6.15 -1.61 5.04
CA VAL A 70 5.31 -1.91 6.20
C VAL A 70 5.92 -2.99 7.07
N TRP A 71 6.22 -2.60 8.31
CA TRP A 71 6.70 -3.49 9.38
C TRP A 71 5.61 -3.64 10.42
N CYS A 72 4.98 -4.81 10.46
CA CYS A 72 3.80 -5.02 11.29
C CYS A 72 3.82 -6.32 12.09
N GLU A 73 4.96 -7.01 12.13
CA GLU A 73 5.14 -8.25 12.86
C GLU A 73 5.58 -8.04 14.32
N ALA A 74 5.12 -8.92 15.21
CA ALA A 74 5.44 -9.02 16.62
C ALA A 74 6.02 -10.42 16.94
N PRO A 75 7.24 -10.53 17.50
CA PRO A 75 8.13 -9.44 17.87
C PRO A 75 8.69 -8.68 16.66
N VAL A 76 9.06 -7.40 16.86
CA VAL A 76 9.54 -6.52 15.80
C VAL A 76 10.82 -7.08 15.17
N ARG A 77 10.80 -7.29 13.85
CA ARG A 77 11.96 -7.74 13.07
C ARG A 77 12.96 -6.61 12.91
N GLN A 78 14.16 -6.74 13.47
CA GLN A 78 15.18 -5.67 13.45
C GLN A 78 15.74 -5.30 12.05
N LEU A 79 15.40 -6.06 11.00
CA LEU A 79 15.82 -5.79 9.62
C LEU A 79 15.39 -4.40 9.11
N TRP A 80 14.30 -3.84 9.65
CA TRP A 80 13.85 -2.48 9.33
C TRP A 80 14.97 -1.46 9.50
N ARG A 81 15.84 -1.63 10.51
CA ARG A 81 16.92 -0.69 10.82
C ARG A 81 17.98 -0.67 9.75
N GLU A 82 18.35 -1.83 9.21
CA GLU A 82 19.30 -1.91 8.10
C GLU A 82 18.78 -1.16 6.86
N PHE A 83 17.49 -1.32 6.55
CA PHE A 83 16.90 -0.65 5.39
C PHE A 83 16.77 0.86 5.63
N ALA A 84 16.34 1.25 6.83
CA ALA A 84 16.16 2.64 7.18
C ALA A 84 17.50 3.42 7.26
N ASP A 85 18.52 2.83 7.89
CA ASP A 85 19.85 3.43 8.03
C ASP A 85 20.53 3.57 6.66
N SER A 86 20.41 2.55 5.79
CA SER A 86 20.95 2.59 4.43
C SER A 86 20.21 3.54 3.49
N ALA A 87 19.14 4.19 3.95
CA ALA A 87 18.36 5.16 3.20
C ALA A 87 18.36 6.55 3.85
N LEU A 88 19.23 6.80 4.84
CA LEU A 88 19.18 8.02 5.65
C LEU A 88 19.60 9.27 4.85
N THR A 89 20.74 9.23 4.16
CA THR A 89 21.23 10.36 3.36
C THR A 89 20.85 10.24 1.89
N ASP A 90 20.89 11.36 1.16
CA ASP A 90 20.70 11.36 -0.30
C ASP A 90 21.79 10.53 -1.03
N GLU A 91 23.01 10.50 -0.50
CA GLU A 91 24.10 9.71 -1.05
C GLU A 91 23.84 8.22 -0.88
N ASP A 92 23.47 7.78 0.33
CA ASP A 92 23.11 6.39 0.59
C ASP A 92 21.95 5.93 -0.31
N ARG A 93 20.93 6.77 -0.48
CA ARG A 93 19.82 6.49 -1.40
C ARG A 93 20.26 6.35 -2.84
N ARG A 94 21.14 7.23 -3.35
CA ARG A 94 21.66 7.09 -4.72
C ARG A 94 22.44 5.79 -4.89
N ASP A 95 23.29 5.45 -3.93
CA ASP A 95 24.22 4.34 -4.04
C ASP A 95 23.54 2.97 -3.83
N LYS A 96 22.73 2.85 -2.77
CA LYS A 96 22.06 1.60 -2.39
C LYS A 96 20.72 1.42 -3.09
N TRP A 97 19.92 2.47 -3.17
CA TRP A 97 18.53 2.41 -3.61
C TRP A 97 18.32 2.92 -5.04
N GLY A 98 19.37 3.34 -5.73
CA GLY A 98 19.29 3.92 -7.08
C GLY A 98 18.52 5.24 -7.11
N GLY A 99 18.52 5.97 -5.99
CA GLY A 99 17.81 7.24 -5.79
C GLY A 99 16.36 7.10 -5.35
N LEU A 100 15.87 5.87 -5.08
CA LEU A 100 14.53 5.66 -4.52
C LEU A 100 14.45 6.15 -3.07
N GLY A 101 13.35 6.84 -2.74
CA GLY A 101 12.99 7.24 -1.39
C GLY A 101 12.38 6.07 -0.61
N TYR A 102 13.16 5.42 0.24
CA TYR A 102 12.68 4.36 1.14
C TYR A 102 12.14 4.96 2.43
N TRP A 103 10.85 4.85 2.67
CA TRP A 103 10.19 5.24 3.93
C TRP A 103 9.54 4.01 4.54
N PHE A 104 9.17 4.08 5.81
CA PHE A 104 8.47 2.98 6.44
C PHE A 104 7.46 3.41 7.49
N VAL A 105 6.50 2.53 7.75
CA VAL A 105 5.60 2.59 8.91
C VAL A 105 5.86 1.39 9.81
N MET A 106 5.57 1.53 11.10
CA MET A 106 5.70 0.43 12.05
C MET A 106 4.52 0.32 13.00
N GLY A 107 4.05 -0.90 13.22
CA GLY A 107 2.95 -1.22 14.13
C GLY A 107 2.85 -2.71 14.42
N VAL A 108 1.69 -3.16 14.89
CA VAL A 108 1.35 -4.59 15.02
C VAL A 108 0.01 -4.86 14.37
N HIS A 109 0.02 -5.74 13.38
CA HIS A 109 -1.14 -6.17 12.63
C HIS A 109 -2.15 -6.92 13.54
N PRO A 110 -3.47 -6.81 13.33
CA PRO A 110 -4.49 -7.48 14.15
C PRO A 110 -4.28 -8.98 14.34
N HIS A 111 -3.73 -9.67 13.32
CA HIS A 111 -3.38 -11.09 13.43
C HIS A 111 -2.45 -11.41 14.61
N GLU A 112 -1.57 -10.47 14.97
CA GLU A 112 -0.55 -10.64 15.99
C GLU A 112 -0.83 -9.79 17.24
N ALA A 113 -2.03 -9.23 17.37
CA ALA A 113 -2.43 -8.43 18.53
C ALA A 113 -2.18 -9.15 19.86
N LYS A 114 -2.37 -10.47 19.92
CA LYS A 114 -2.07 -11.29 21.12
C LYS A 114 -0.60 -11.29 21.56
N LEU A 115 0.32 -10.83 20.70
CA LEU A 115 1.75 -10.73 20.95
C LEU A 115 2.18 -9.29 21.31
N TYR A 116 1.24 -8.34 21.33
CA TYR A 116 1.51 -6.96 21.68
C TYR A 116 1.81 -6.84 23.18
N THR A 117 3.06 -6.52 23.51
CA THR A 117 3.55 -6.35 24.89
C THR A 117 4.21 -4.98 25.03
N ASP A 118 4.49 -4.56 26.27
CA ASP A 118 5.19 -3.30 26.54
C ASP A 118 6.59 -3.25 25.88
N ALA A 119 7.26 -4.40 25.74
CA ALA A 119 8.54 -4.50 25.04
C ALA A 119 8.39 -4.26 23.52
N VAL A 120 7.35 -4.86 22.91
CA VAL A 120 7.02 -4.62 21.49
C VAL A 120 6.62 -3.16 21.25
N GLU A 121 5.83 -2.57 22.14
CA GLU A 121 5.49 -1.15 22.06
C GLU A 121 6.74 -0.26 22.18
N ALA A 122 7.69 -0.60 23.06
CA ALA A 122 8.94 0.13 23.20
C ALA A 122 9.79 0.09 21.92
N ASP A 123 9.89 -1.08 21.26
CA ASP A 123 10.60 -1.23 19.99
C ASP A 123 9.97 -0.35 18.89
N ILE A 124 8.63 -0.29 18.83
CA ILE A 124 7.91 0.56 17.87
C ILE A 124 8.17 2.04 18.18
N ILE A 125 8.11 2.45 19.45
CA ILE A 125 8.40 3.82 19.86
C ILE A 125 9.84 4.22 19.49
N GLU A 126 10.81 3.30 19.62
CA GLU A 126 12.17 3.55 19.16
C GLU A 126 12.21 3.84 17.66
N ALA A 127 11.55 3.02 16.85
CA ALA A 127 11.47 3.20 15.41
C ALA A 127 10.80 4.52 15.01
N MET A 128 9.80 5.00 15.77
CA MET A 128 9.13 6.29 15.53
C MET A 128 10.09 7.49 15.57
N GLY A 129 11.22 7.36 16.27
CA GLY A 129 12.28 8.36 16.33
C GLY A 129 13.16 8.40 15.08
N HIS A 130 13.11 7.39 14.21
CA HIS A 130 13.93 7.34 13.01
C HIS A 130 13.41 8.31 11.93
N PRO A 131 14.27 9.11 11.26
CA PRO A 131 13.83 10.09 10.24
C PRO A 131 13.10 9.49 9.04
N ARG A 132 13.29 8.19 8.76
CA ARG A 132 12.60 7.46 7.69
C ARG A 132 11.27 6.82 8.12
N CYS A 133 10.91 6.88 9.41
CA CYS A 133 9.65 6.38 9.94
C CYS A 133 8.53 7.44 9.81
N VAL A 134 7.63 7.25 8.86
CA VAL A 134 6.63 8.26 8.45
C VAL A 134 5.25 8.06 9.07
N GLY A 135 5.02 6.95 9.79
CA GLY A 135 3.71 6.68 10.38
C GLY A 135 3.69 5.45 11.27
N TRP A 136 2.59 5.29 11.99
CA TRP A 136 2.32 4.14 12.84
C TRP A 136 1.33 3.21 12.15
N GLY A 137 1.67 1.94 12.10
CA GLY A 137 0.88 0.88 11.51
C GLY A 137 1.77 -0.05 10.68
N GLU A 138 1.26 -1.15 10.16
CA GLU A 138 -0.16 -1.47 10.11
C GLU A 138 -0.75 -1.89 11.46
N MET A 139 -1.92 -1.35 11.81
CA MET A 139 -2.70 -1.69 13.01
C MET A 139 -4.17 -1.71 12.66
N GLY A 140 -5.03 -2.37 13.44
CA GLY A 140 -6.46 -2.34 13.20
C GLY A 140 -7.18 -3.62 13.60
N LEU A 141 -8.17 -4.02 12.80
CA LEU A 141 -9.05 -5.16 13.08
C LEU A 141 -9.17 -6.07 11.85
N ASP A 142 -9.06 -7.39 12.05
CA ASP A 142 -9.35 -8.41 11.04
C ASP A 142 -10.24 -9.49 11.66
N TYR A 143 -11.54 -9.46 11.32
CA TYR A 143 -12.53 -10.42 11.81
C TYR A 143 -12.77 -11.58 10.84
N HIS A 144 -12.11 -11.56 9.69
CA HIS A 144 -12.20 -12.63 8.70
C HIS A 144 -11.39 -13.84 9.12
N TYR A 145 -10.14 -13.63 9.55
CA TYR A 145 -9.25 -14.74 9.97
C TYR A 145 -9.26 -15.01 11.47
N ASP A 146 -9.61 -14.02 12.30
CA ASP A 146 -9.69 -14.15 13.77
C ASP A 146 -8.42 -14.76 14.42
N ASN A 147 -7.23 -14.48 13.84
CA ASN A 147 -5.94 -15.02 14.30
C ASN A 147 -5.53 -14.55 15.72
N SER A 148 -6.14 -13.46 16.19
CA SER A 148 -6.13 -13.01 17.59
C SER A 148 -7.57 -12.75 18.05
N PRO A 149 -7.91 -12.98 19.34
CA PRO A 149 -9.27 -12.75 19.84
C PRO A 149 -9.72 -11.30 19.62
N ARG A 150 -10.96 -11.09 19.14
CA ARG A 150 -11.49 -9.76 18.83
C ARG A 150 -11.35 -8.74 19.96
N PRO A 151 -11.63 -9.07 21.24
CA PRO A 151 -11.41 -8.11 22.34
C PRO A 151 -9.94 -7.67 22.46
N VAL A 152 -9.00 -8.58 22.20
CA VAL A 152 -7.55 -8.28 22.21
C VAL A 152 -7.18 -7.40 21.02
N GLN A 153 -7.73 -7.69 19.82
CA GLN A 153 -7.52 -6.83 18.65
C GLN A 153 -8.00 -5.40 18.92
N GLN A 154 -9.21 -5.23 19.48
CA GLN A 154 -9.77 -3.92 19.81
C GLN A 154 -8.94 -3.16 20.85
N GLU A 155 -8.50 -3.83 21.92
CA GLU A 155 -7.66 -3.24 22.96
C GLU A 155 -6.32 -2.76 22.39
N VAL A 156 -5.65 -3.62 21.63
CA VAL A 156 -4.35 -3.32 21.01
C VAL A 156 -4.48 -2.24 19.94
N PHE A 157 -5.55 -2.26 19.15
CA PHE A 157 -5.82 -1.22 18.18
C PHE A 157 -5.97 0.14 18.87
N ALA A 158 -6.83 0.24 19.89
CA ALA A 158 -7.01 1.47 20.65
C ALA A 158 -5.70 1.93 21.34
N ARG A 159 -4.91 0.99 21.86
CA ARG A 159 -3.61 1.29 22.49
C ARG A 159 -2.60 1.89 21.49
N GLN A 160 -2.46 1.28 20.32
CA GLN A 160 -1.59 1.78 19.26
C GLN A 160 -2.04 3.16 18.75
N LEU A 161 -3.36 3.38 18.57
CA LEU A 161 -3.91 4.68 18.19
C LEU A 161 -3.51 5.78 19.18
N ARG A 162 -3.66 5.55 20.49
CA ARG A 162 -3.27 6.52 21.52
C ARG A 162 -1.78 6.87 21.45
N CYS A 163 -0.93 5.86 21.25
CA CYS A 163 0.51 6.07 21.09
C CYS A 163 0.83 6.91 19.86
N ALA A 164 0.26 6.58 18.71
CA ALA A 164 0.48 7.28 17.45
C ALA A 164 -0.05 8.73 17.47
N VAL A 165 -1.25 8.95 18.04
CA VAL A 165 -1.83 10.29 18.22
C VAL A 165 -0.95 11.15 19.12
N ARG A 166 -0.46 10.61 20.25
CA ARG A 166 0.45 11.33 21.16
C ARG A 166 1.75 11.75 20.47
N LEU A 167 2.25 10.94 19.54
CA LEU A 167 3.45 11.24 18.75
C LEU A 167 3.17 12.02 17.46
N ASN A 168 1.90 12.37 17.20
CA ASN A 168 1.43 13.01 15.98
C ASN A 168 1.89 12.28 14.70
N LYS A 169 1.92 10.95 14.74
CA LYS A 169 2.28 10.11 13.59
C LYS A 169 1.03 9.77 12.78
N PRO A 170 1.06 9.86 11.43
CA PRO A 170 0.01 9.34 10.57
C PRO A 170 -0.34 7.89 10.88
N LEU A 171 -1.60 7.51 10.69
CA LEU A 171 -2.12 6.19 11.01
C LEU A 171 -2.29 5.35 9.73
N THR A 172 -1.71 4.16 9.69
CA THR A 172 -1.97 3.14 8.67
C THR A 172 -2.85 2.05 9.26
N ILE A 173 -4.10 1.97 8.81
CA ILE A 173 -5.14 1.15 9.41
C ILE A 173 -5.55 -0.01 8.50
N HIS A 174 -5.50 -1.22 9.05
CA HIS A 174 -6.16 -2.40 8.51
C HIS A 174 -7.58 -2.51 9.02
N THR A 175 -8.50 -2.83 8.14
CA THR A 175 -9.86 -3.22 8.53
C THR A 175 -10.38 -4.24 7.53
N ARG A 176 -11.01 -5.28 8.07
CA ARG A 176 -11.71 -6.29 7.27
C ARG A 176 -12.84 -6.89 8.08
N GLU A 177 -14.06 -6.78 7.54
CA GLU A 177 -15.28 -7.31 8.17
C GLU A 177 -15.49 -6.76 9.60
N ALA A 178 -15.01 -5.55 9.86
CA ALA A 178 -14.96 -4.93 11.20
C ALA A 178 -15.46 -3.47 11.21
N ASP A 179 -16.23 -3.06 10.20
CA ASP A 179 -16.66 -1.67 9.93
C ASP A 179 -17.13 -0.92 11.19
N GLU A 180 -18.05 -1.49 11.96
CA GLU A 180 -18.67 -0.84 13.12
C GLU A 180 -17.68 -0.59 14.24
N ASP A 181 -16.85 -1.58 14.57
CA ASP A 181 -15.86 -1.46 15.65
C ASP A 181 -14.68 -0.59 15.23
N THR A 182 -14.23 -0.69 13.97
CA THR A 182 -13.20 0.20 13.42
C THR A 182 -13.66 1.66 13.49
N GLU A 183 -14.88 1.96 13.02
CA GLU A 183 -15.45 3.32 13.08
C GLU A 183 -15.56 3.82 14.52
N ARG A 184 -16.14 3.02 15.41
CA ARG A 184 -16.34 3.39 16.81
C ARG A 184 -15.02 3.70 17.52
N ILE A 185 -14.01 2.84 17.34
CA ILE A 185 -12.70 2.99 17.99
C ILE A 185 -11.97 4.21 17.41
N LEU A 186 -11.94 4.38 16.08
CA LEU A 186 -11.32 5.55 15.46
C LEU A 186 -11.95 6.85 15.97
N LYS A 187 -13.29 6.94 16.00
CA LYS A 187 -13.99 8.15 16.47
C LYS A 187 -13.77 8.44 17.95
N ALA A 188 -13.48 7.43 18.77
CA ALA A 188 -13.21 7.58 20.19
C ALA A 188 -11.77 8.01 20.49
N GLU A 189 -10.79 7.46 19.77
CA GLU A 189 -9.36 7.60 20.11
C GLU A 189 -8.64 8.64 19.24
N VAL A 190 -9.19 9.02 18.07
CA VAL A 190 -8.46 9.81 17.06
C VAL A 190 -9.10 11.20 16.86
N PRO A 191 -8.32 12.30 16.96
CA PRO A 191 -8.77 13.63 16.59
C PRO A 191 -9.25 13.69 15.14
N LYS A 192 -10.27 14.50 14.85
CA LYS A 192 -10.88 14.57 13.50
C LYS A 192 -9.89 14.96 12.40
N ASP A 193 -8.96 15.84 12.71
CA ASP A 193 -7.95 16.37 11.79
C ASP A 193 -6.68 15.50 11.70
N HIS A 194 -6.64 14.37 12.41
CA HIS A 194 -5.51 13.44 12.33
C HIS A 194 -5.41 12.79 10.94
N LYS A 195 -4.19 12.49 10.52
CA LYS A 195 -3.92 11.91 9.20
C LYS A 195 -4.11 10.40 9.24
N ILE A 196 -5.01 9.89 8.40
CA ILE A 196 -5.39 8.48 8.38
C ILE A 196 -5.29 7.92 6.97
N HIS A 197 -4.67 6.76 6.84
CA HIS A 197 -4.67 5.93 5.66
C HIS A 197 -5.36 4.61 6.01
N ILE A 198 -6.54 4.36 5.43
CA ILE A 198 -7.20 3.05 5.50
C ILE A 198 -6.63 2.19 4.39
N HIS A 199 -5.73 1.28 4.73
CA HIS A 199 -5.02 0.42 3.79
C HIS A 199 -5.95 -0.63 3.16
N CYS A 200 -5.68 -0.98 1.90
CA CYS A 200 -6.26 -2.07 1.11
C CYS A 200 -7.78 -2.13 1.25
N PHE A 201 -8.44 -1.00 1.00
CA PHE A 201 -9.85 -0.87 1.30
C PHE A 201 -10.71 -1.81 0.43
N THR A 202 -11.38 -2.75 1.08
CA THR A 202 -12.34 -3.68 0.45
C THR A 202 -13.69 -3.76 1.17
N ASP A 203 -13.88 -2.99 2.25
CA ASP A 203 -15.10 -2.98 3.05
C ASP A 203 -16.22 -2.15 2.38
N SER A 204 -17.35 -1.98 3.06
CA SER A 204 -18.56 -1.44 2.45
C SER A 204 -18.42 0.05 2.03
N PRO A 205 -19.00 0.47 0.87
CA PRO A 205 -18.96 1.87 0.45
C PRO A 205 -19.62 2.83 1.44
N ALA A 206 -20.63 2.36 2.18
CA ALA A 206 -21.28 3.13 3.22
C ALA A 206 -20.34 3.40 4.39
N PHE A 207 -19.51 2.44 4.78
CA PHE A 207 -18.50 2.63 5.82
C PHE A 207 -17.41 3.62 5.39
N ALA A 208 -16.88 3.49 4.16
CA ALA A 208 -15.95 4.47 3.61
C ALA A 208 -16.53 5.89 3.64
N GLN A 209 -17.78 6.07 3.21
CA GLN A 209 -18.44 7.38 3.21
C GLN A 209 -18.52 7.97 4.62
N ARG A 210 -18.95 7.20 5.63
CA ARG A 210 -19.05 7.67 7.02
C ARG A 210 -17.69 8.10 7.59
N LEU A 211 -16.62 7.39 7.23
CA LEU A 211 -15.26 7.74 7.64
C LEU A 211 -14.75 8.99 6.92
N LEU A 212 -14.94 9.07 5.61
CA LEU A 212 -14.54 10.20 4.77
C LEU A 212 -15.27 11.50 5.15
N ASP A 213 -16.53 11.41 5.58
CA ASP A 213 -17.31 12.56 6.06
C ASP A 213 -16.85 13.02 7.46
N TRP A 214 -16.38 12.09 8.29
CA TRP A 214 -15.95 12.40 9.66
C TRP A 214 -14.52 12.92 9.75
N PHE A 215 -13.60 12.30 8.99
CA PHE A 215 -12.17 12.59 9.00
C PHE A 215 -11.74 13.30 7.71
N PRO A 216 -11.56 14.64 7.72
CA PRO A 216 -11.13 15.38 6.53
C PRO A 216 -9.78 14.92 5.96
N ASN A 217 -8.86 14.45 6.82
CA ASN A 217 -7.52 14.01 6.46
C ASN A 217 -7.40 12.47 6.36
N LEU A 218 -8.51 11.79 6.09
CA LEU A 218 -8.56 10.36 5.79
C LEU A 218 -8.47 10.09 4.30
N TYR A 219 -7.67 9.09 3.94
CA TYR A 219 -7.44 8.64 2.59
C TYR A 219 -7.64 7.13 2.50
N ILE A 220 -8.18 6.69 1.37
CA ILE A 220 -8.48 5.28 1.07
C ILE A 220 -7.34 4.69 0.24
N GLY A 221 -6.72 3.62 0.73
CA GLY A 221 -5.72 2.84 0.03
C GLY A 221 -6.34 1.98 -1.07
N ILE A 222 -5.82 2.11 -2.29
CA ILE A 222 -6.31 1.37 -3.46
C ILE A 222 -5.18 0.46 -3.99
N THR A 223 -5.35 -0.84 -3.78
CA THR A 223 -4.48 -1.90 -4.31
C THR A 223 -5.00 -2.46 -5.64
N GLY A 224 -4.27 -3.41 -6.22
CA GLY A 224 -4.72 -4.17 -7.39
C GLY A 224 -6.03 -4.94 -7.18
N VAL A 225 -6.51 -5.12 -5.93
CA VAL A 225 -7.77 -5.81 -5.63
C VAL A 225 -8.97 -5.08 -6.23
N ILE A 226 -8.92 -3.76 -6.45
CA ILE A 226 -9.99 -3.02 -7.15
C ILE A 226 -10.31 -3.59 -8.54
N THR A 227 -9.32 -4.23 -9.16
CA THR A 227 -9.44 -4.79 -10.51
C THR A 227 -10.05 -6.19 -10.53
N TYR A 228 -10.27 -6.80 -9.37
CA TYR A 228 -10.81 -8.15 -9.28
C TYR A 228 -12.33 -8.10 -9.41
N SER A 229 -12.89 -8.99 -10.23
CA SER A 229 -14.33 -9.00 -10.52
C SER A 229 -15.21 -9.24 -9.30
N SER A 230 -14.66 -9.79 -8.21
CA SER A 230 -15.35 -10.01 -6.94
C SER A 230 -15.41 -8.77 -6.05
N ASN A 231 -14.62 -7.72 -6.32
CA ASN A 231 -14.50 -6.55 -5.46
C ASN A 231 -15.17 -5.31 -6.08
N THR A 232 -16.49 -5.31 -6.07
CA THR A 232 -17.29 -4.19 -6.58
C THR A 232 -17.34 -3.00 -5.60
N ASP A 233 -17.04 -3.23 -4.34
CA ASP A 233 -17.23 -2.26 -3.25
C ASP A 233 -16.17 -1.17 -3.28
N THR A 234 -14.90 -1.52 -3.51
CA THR A 234 -13.84 -0.51 -3.73
C THR A 234 -14.14 0.36 -4.95
N SER A 235 -14.61 -0.24 -6.05
CA SER A 235 -15.01 0.51 -7.25
C SER A 235 -16.17 1.46 -6.99
N THR A 236 -17.16 1.02 -6.20
CA THR A 236 -18.29 1.86 -5.80
C THR A 236 -17.85 3.01 -4.89
N THR A 237 -16.94 2.73 -3.96
CA THR A 237 -16.35 3.74 -3.06
C THR A 237 -15.64 4.84 -3.83
N VAL A 238 -14.81 4.48 -4.83
CA VAL A 238 -14.13 5.46 -5.69
C VAL A 238 -15.13 6.32 -6.46
N ARG A 239 -16.18 5.73 -7.04
CA ARG A 239 -17.22 6.50 -7.73
C ARG A 239 -17.98 7.46 -6.81
N ASN A 240 -18.27 7.02 -5.59
CA ASN A 240 -19.00 7.83 -4.60
C ASN A 240 -18.24 9.09 -4.17
N MET A 241 -16.91 9.12 -4.26
CA MET A 241 -16.11 10.34 -3.98
C MET A 241 -16.45 11.52 -4.92
N PHE A 242 -17.05 11.24 -6.07
CA PHE A 242 -17.49 12.23 -7.07
C PHE A 242 -19.01 12.33 -7.17
N ALA A 243 -19.76 11.59 -6.36
CA ALA A 243 -21.20 11.74 -6.33
C ALA A 243 -21.58 13.11 -5.74
N PRO A 244 -22.62 13.80 -6.25
CA PRO A 244 -23.01 15.16 -5.87
C PRO A 244 -23.59 15.31 -4.44
N SER A 245 -23.24 14.44 -3.50
CA SER A 245 -23.95 14.25 -2.23
C SER A 245 -23.21 14.74 -0.97
N SER A 246 -22.01 15.32 -1.04
CA SER A 246 -21.27 15.69 0.18
C SER A 246 -21.16 17.20 0.36
N SER A 247 -21.20 17.65 1.62
CA SER A 247 -20.94 19.02 2.08
C SER A 247 -19.51 19.52 1.81
N THR A 248 -18.70 18.74 1.08
CA THR A 248 -17.32 19.01 0.70
C THR A 248 -17.19 18.93 -0.82
N PRO A 249 -16.38 19.79 -1.47
CA PRO A 249 -16.12 19.67 -2.90
C PRO A 249 -15.62 18.27 -3.27
N PRO A 250 -16.07 17.70 -4.41
CA PRO A 250 -15.65 16.37 -4.84
C PRO A 250 -14.12 16.33 -4.99
N ARG A 251 -13.48 15.43 -4.25
CA ARG A 251 -12.03 15.21 -4.28
C ARG A 251 -11.74 13.72 -4.19
N LEU A 252 -10.90 13.24 -5.10
CA LEU A 252 -10.36 11.89 -5.03
C LEU A 252 -9.38 11.79 -3.85
N ARG A 253 -9.84 11.24 -2.72
CA ARG A 253 -9.06 11.02 -1.50
C ARG A 253 -8.54 9.59 -1.44
N ILE A 254 -7.73 9.23 -2.42
CA ILE A 254 -7.07 7.92 -2.48
C ILE A 254 -5.55 8.04 -2.37
N VAL A 255 -4.92 6.97 -1.92
CA VAL A 255 -3.51 6.69 -2.18
C VAL A 255 -3.41 5.38 -2.96
N LEU A 256 -2.33 5.20 -3.72
CA LEU A 256 -2.11 4.00 -4.52
C LEU A 256 -1.05 3.13 -3.88
N GLU A 257 -1.31 1.83 -3.89
CA GLU A 257 -0.51 0.85 -3.20
C GLU A 257 -0.48 -0.47 -3.96
N THR A 258 0.50 -1.31 -3.67
CA THR A 258 0.56 -2.65 -4.26
C THR A 258 0.23 -3.75 -3.30
N ASP A 259 0.40 -3.50 -1.99
CA ASP A 259 0.36 -4.55 -0.97
C ASP A 259 1.22 -5.75 -1.41
N ALA A 260 2.38 -5.45 -2.00
CA ALA A 260 3.26 -6.48 -2.52
C ALA A 260 3.79 -7.33 -1.35
N PRO A 261 3.83 -8.67 -1.50
CA PRO A 261 3.78 -9.42 -2.76
C PRO A 261 2.39 -9.90 -3.24
N TYR A 262 1.28 -9.44 -2.68
CA TYR A 262 -0.01 -10.13 -2.78
C TYR A 262 -0.86 -9.75 -4.01
N MET A 263 -1.12 -8.46 -4.22
CA MET A 263 -2.28 -8.02 -5.01
C MET A 263 -1.96 -7.64 -6.47
N VAL A 264 -1.55 -8.62 -7.29
CA VAL A 264 -1.25 -8.39 -8.71
C VAL A 264 -2.47 -7.85 -9.47
N PRO A 265 -2.44 -6.63 -10.04
CA PRO A 265 -3.59 -6.05 -10.73
C PRO A 265 -3.95 -6.85 -11.99
N ALA A 266 -5.21 -7.23 -12.16
CA ALA A 266 -5.67 -8.06 -13.27
C ALA A 266 -5.38 -7.48 -14.68
N PRO A 267 -5.47 -6.16 -14.93
CA PRO A 267 -5.17 -5.58 -16.24
C PRO A 267 -3.73 -5.82 -16.72
N ILE A 268 -2.80 -6.17 -15.83
CA ILE A 268 -1.41 -6.45 -16.19
C ILE A 268 -1.28 -7.59 -17.21
N TYR A 269 -2.18 -8.57 -17.16
CA TYR A 269 -2.15 -9.73 -18.04
C TYR A 269 -2.50 -9.41 -19.50
N ASN A 270 -3.00 -8.20 -19.76
CA ASN A 270 -3.24 -7.68 -21.11
C ASN A 270 -2.04 -6.87 -21.64
N ALA A 271 -1.02 -6.62 -20.82
CA ALA A 271 0.16 -5.87 -21.23
C ALA A 271 0.98 -6.65 -22.28
N PRO A 272 1.63 -5.97 -23.25
CA PRO A 272 2.42 -6.63 -24.29
C PRO A 272 3.47 -7.61 -23.76
N ALA A 273 4.07 -7.29 -22.59
CA ALA A 273 5.04 -8.17 -21.94
C ALA A 273 4.45 -9.52 -21.51
N LEU A 274 3.15 -9.61 -21.18
CA LEU A 274 2.50 -10.84 -20.73
C LEU A 274 1.58 -11.48 -21.79
N ALA A 275 1.40 -10.79 -22.93
CA ALA A 275 0.61 -11.28 -24.06
C ALA A 275 1.39 -12.20 -25.02
N THR A 276 2.67 -12.50 -24.76
CA THR A 276 3.47 -13.38 -25.63
C THR A 276 3.01 -14.84 -25.55
N PRO A 277 3.22 -15.68 -26.58
CA PRO A 277 2.83 -17.09 -26.55
C PRO A 277 3.42 -17.87 -25.35
N GLU A 278 4.59 -17.48 -24.86
CA GLU A 278 5.31 -18.12 -23.75
C GLU A 278 4.76 -17.70 -22.38
N ALA A 279 4.19 -16.50 -22.28
CA ALA A 279 3.65 -15.91 -21.05
C ALA A 279 2.13 -16.08 -20.93
N LYS A 280 1.42 -16.16 -22.06
CA LYS A 280 -0.05 -16.21 -22.12
C LYS A 280 -0.60 -17.35 -21.27
N GLY A 281 -1.53 -17.00 -20.37
CA GLY A 281 -2.19 -17.94 -19.46
C GLY A 281 -1.37 -18.31 -18.21
N LYS A 282 -0.14 -17.80 -18.06
CA LYS A 282 0.62 -17.91 -16.81
C LYS A 282 0.32 -16.73 -15.91
N LYS A 283 0.28 -16.98 -14.60
CA LYS A 283 0.15 -15.93 -13.59
C LYS A 283 1.53 -15.43 -13.18
N LEU A 284 1.64 -14.13 -12.90
CA LEU A 284 2.81 -13.59 -12.22
C LEU A 284 2.88 -14.20 -10.81
N PRO A 285 4.08 -14.51 -10.30
CA PRO A 285 4.21 -15.24 -9.04
C PRO A 285 4.04 -14.34 -7.79
N LEU A 286 4.16 -13.02 -7.94
CA LEU A 286 3.98 -12.02 -6.89
C LEU A 286 3.66 -10.64 -7.51
N CYS A 287 3.13 -9.73 -6.69
CA CYS A 287 3.02 -8.29 -6.97
C CYS A 287 4.32 -7.56 -6.60
N HIS A 288 4.57 -6.37 -7.15
CA HIS A 288 5.66 -5.49 -6.73
C HIS A 288 5.33 -4.02 -7.02
N SER A 289 6.04 -3.07 -6.41
CA SER A 289 5.74 -1.61 -6.47
C SER A 289 5.68 -0.99 -7.87
N GLY A 290 6.30 -1.63 -8.87
CA GLY A 290 6.18 -1.22 -10.26
C GLY A 290 4.76 -1.42 -10.81
N MET A 291 3.89 -2.17 -10.16
CA MET A 291 2.56 -2.49 -10.70
C MET A 291 1.48 -1.42 -10.46
N VAL A 292 1.78 -0.36 -9.70
CA VAL A 292 0.86 0.76 -9.41
C VAL A 292 0.14 1.33 -10.66
N PRO A 293 0.81 1.52 -11.82
CA PRO A 293 0.15 2.16 -12.97
C PRO A 293 -1.05 1.39 -13.53
N TRP A 294 -1.08 0.06 -13.40
CA TRP A 294 -2.24 -0.74 -13.83
C TRP A 294 -3.43 -0.54 -12.90
N THR A 295 -3.20 -0.40 -11.59
CA THR A 295 -4.23 -0.02 -10.62
C THR A 295 -4.75 1.39 -10.92
N ALA A 296 -3.85 2.34 -11.19
CA ALA A 296 -4.21 3.71 -11.53
C ALA A 296 -5.05 3.81 -12.83
N GLY A 297 -4.68 3.04 -13.86
CA GLY A 297 -5.46 2.97 -15.10
C GLY A 297 -6.88 2.46 -14.87
N PHE A 298 -7.04 1.40 -14.08
CA PHE A 298 -8.38 0.91 -13.73
C PHE A 298 -9.19 1.95 -12.96
N VAL A 299 -8.57 2.66 -11.99
CA VAL A 299 -9.24 3.75 -11.28
C VAL A 299 -9.68 4.84 -12.25
N ALA A 300 -8.85 5.23 -13.21
CA ALA A 300 -9.19 6.25 -14.20
C ALA A 300 -10.46 5.89 -14.99
N ASP A 301 -10.60 4.62 -15.39
CA ASP A 301 -11.78 4.11 -16.11
C ASP A 301 -13.09 4.17 -15.27
N LEU A 302 -12.99 4.27 -13.93
CA LEU A 302 -14.14 4.39 -13.05
C LEU A 302 -14.65 5.82 -12.91
N LEU A 303 -13.80 6.82 -13.18
CA LEU A 303 -14.06 8.21 -12.84
C LEU A 303 -14.85 8.92 -13.96
N PRO A 304 -15.82 9.78 -13.60
CA PRO A 304 -16.50 10.60 -14.60
C PRO A 304 -15.51 11.59 -15.25
N PRO A 305 -15.80 12.10 -16.46
CA PRO A 305 -15.03 13.21 -17.03
C PRO A 305 -14.94 14.36 -16.01
N ALA A 306 -13.76 14.97 -15.87
CA ALA A 306 -13.59 16.09 -14.95
C ALA A 306 -14.49 17.26 -15.40
N GLU A 307 -15.25 17.85 -14.47
CA GLU A 307 -16.16 18.95 -14.78
C GLU A 307 -15.40 20.12 -15.42
N GLY A 308 -15.81 20.51 -16.62
CA GLY A 308 -15.22 21.64 -17.35
C GLY A 308 -13.88 21.36 -18.04
N GLU A 309 -13.43 20.10 -18.10
CA GLU A 309 -12.23 19.72 -18.83
C GLU A 309 -12.57 18.86 -20.06
N ASP A 310 -11.94 19.16 -21.21
CA ASP A 310 -12.08 18.39 -22.45
C ASP A 310 -11.39 17.01 -22.39
N VAL A 311 -10.58 16.76 -21.34
CA VAL A 311 -9.75 15.55 -21.21
C VAL A 311 -10.20 14.75 -19.98
N GLY A 312 -10.59 13.50 -20.21
CA GLY A 312 -10.97 12.56 -19.15
C GLY A 312 -9.83 12.17 -18.21
N TRP A 313 -10.12 11.34 -17.21
CA TRP A 313 -9.09 10.77 -16.35
C TRP A 313 -8.22 9.78 -17.12
N ASP A 314 -6.91 9.82 -16.83
CA ASP A 314 -5.96 8.80 -17.24
C ASP A 314 -5.13 8.35 -16.03
N ALA A 315 -4.34 7.29 -16.22
CA ALA A 315 -3.50 6.75 -15.15
C ALA A 315 -2.50 7.79 -14.60
N ALA A 316 -1.96 8.66 -15.47
CA ALA A 316 -0.97 9.65 -15.06
C ALA A 316 -1.58 10.71 -14.12
N ARG A 317 -2.81 11.15 -14.39
CA ARG A 317 -3.58 12.08 -13.56
C ARG A 317 -3.95 11.43 -12.23
N VAL A 318 -4.46 10.20 -12.23
CA VAL A 318 -4.76 9.45 -10.99
C VAL A 318 -3.51 9.32 -10.13
N MET A 319 -2.38 8.91 -10.73
CA MET A 319 -1.10 8.82 -10.01
C MET A 319 -0.66 10.17 -9.46
N SER A 320 -0.85 11.28 -10.19
CA SER A 320 -0.48 12.60 -9.68
C SER A 320 -1.29 12.99 -8.45
N VAL A 321 -2.61 12.79 -8.47
CA VAL A 321 -3.48 13.05 -7.32
C VAL A 321 -3.12 12.14 -6.14
N ALA A 322 -2.88 10.86 -6.40
CA ALA A 322 -2.47 9.90 -5.37
C ALA A 322 -1.14 10.29 -4.71
N ARG A 323 -0.16 10.83 -5.46
CA ARG A 323 1.09 11.36 -4.88
C ARG A 323 0.86 12.58 -4.01
N GLU A 324 0.01 13.51 -4.44
CA GLU A 324 -0.31 14.68 -3.61
C GLU A 324 -0.98 14.28 -2.30
N ASN A 325 -1.83 13.27 -2.36
CA ASN A 325 -2.47 12.68 -1.19
C ASN A 325 -1.45 11.93 -0.30
N ALA A 326 -0.52 11.15 -0.89
CA ALA A 326 0.57 10.51 -0.16
C ALA A 326 1.43 11.53 0.60
N ARG A 327 1.74 12.68 -0.03
CA ARG A 327 2.44 13.78 0.61
C ARG A 327 1.64 14.41 1.75
N ALA A 328 0.32 14.55 1.57
CA ALA A 328 -0.54 15.09 2.61
C ALA A 328 -0.56 14.18 3.86
N VAL A 329 -0.61 12.86 3.67
CA VAL A 329 -0.61 11.87 4.75
C VAL A 329 0.78 11.73 5.38
N TYR A 330 1.78 11.31 4.59
CA TYR A 330 3.08 10.85 5.11
C TYR A 330 4.22 11.86 4.92
N GLY A 331 4.02 12.90 4.11
CA GLY A 331 5.13 13.79 3.70
C GLY A 331 6.02 13.19 2.60
N VAL A 332 5.55 12.12 1.97
CA VAL A 332 6.15 11.37 0.86
C VAL A 332 5.53 11.87 -0.44
#